data_AF-A0AAD9UD61-F1
#
_entry.id   AF-A0AAD9UD61-F1
#
_cell.length_a   1.000
_cell.length_b   1.000
_cell.length_c   1.000
_cell.angle_alpha   90.00
_cell.angle_beta   90.00
_cell.angle_gamma   90.00
#
_symmetry.space_group_name_H-M   'P 1'
#
loop_
_entity.id
_entity.type
_entity.pdbx_description
1 polymer ?
#
loop_
_entity_poly.entity_id
_entity_poly.type
_entity_poly.pdbx_seq_one_letter_code
_entity_poly.pdbx_strand_id
1 'polypeptide(L)'
;MSVFLSVCLLSVCLSVLSACLHVCMYVCMYVCMYVCMYVCMYVCMYVCMYVCMYVCMYVCMYVCMYVCMYVCMYVCMYVCMYVCMYVCMYVFMYVCMYVCMHACMHVCMYIYIYIYIIYIYIYTYECVSVCVLYMHVCSY
;
A
#
# COMPACT_ATOMS: atom_id res chain seq x y z
N MET A 1 8.67 86.70 -52.13
CA MET A 1 7.70 85.61 -52.39
C MET A 1 8.31 84.22 -52.21
N SER A 2 9.50 83.93 -52.76
CA SER A 2 10.13 82.58 -52.68
C SER A 2 10.55 82.15 -51.26
N VAL A 3 11.11 83.07 -50.45
CA VAL A 3 11.63 82.75 -49.10
C VAL A 3 10.50 82.49 -48.09
N PHE A 4 9.37 83.17 -48.20
CA PHE A 4 8.22 82.94 -47.33
C PHE A 4 7.55 81.58 -47.61
N LEU A 5 7.44 81.17 -48.87
CA LEU A 5 6.92 79.85 -49.22
C LEU A 5 7.83 78.72 -48.71
N SER A 6 9.15 78.86 -48.84
CA SER A 6 10.10 77.83 -48.40
C SER A 6 10.13 77.66 -46.88
N VAL A 7 10.05 78.76 -46.12
CA VAL A 7 9.98 78.72 -44.64
C VAL A 7 8.65 78.12 -44.17
N CYS A 8 7.53 78.50 -44.79
CA CYS A 8 6.22 77.92 -44.46
C CYS A 8 6.18 76.41 -44.75
N LEU A 9 6.66 75.97 -45.91
CA LEU A 9 6.76 74.54 -46.23
C LEU A 9 7.64 73.79 -45.21
N LEU A 10 8.82 74.30 -44.88
CA LEU A 10 9.70 73.65 -43.88
C LEU A 10 9.01 73.52 -42.51
N SER A 11 8.32 74.56 -42.05
CA SER A 11 7.62 74.55 -40.75
C SER A 11 6.47 73.53 -40.70
N VAL A 12 5.70 73.43 -41.78
CA VAL A 12 4.61 72.45 -41.89
C VAL A 12 5.20 71.03 -41.96
N CYS A 13 6.24 70.81 -42.77
CA CYS A 13 6.94 69.53 -42.84
C CYS A 13 7.46 69.08 -41.47
N LEU A 14 8.12 69.96 -40.71
CA LEU A 14 8.62 69.64 -39.36
C LEU A 14 7.48 69.37 -38.37
N SER A 15 6.39 70.13 -38.43
CA SER A 15 5.24 69.92 -37.54
C SER A 15 4.57 68.55 -37.79
N VAL A 16 4.39 68.16 -39.05
CA VAL A 16 3.81 66.87 -39.43
C VAL A 16 4.75 65.73 -39.03
N LEU A 17 6.07 65.88 -39.25
CA LEU A 17 7.06 64.89 -38.83
C LEU A 17 7.08 64.71 -37.30
N SER A 18 6.96 65.81 -36.56
CA SER A 18 6.91 65.77 -35.10
C SER A 18 5.63 65.10 -34.58
N ALA A 19 4.48 65.40 -35.20
CA ALA A 19 3.20 64.83 -34.81
C ALA A 19 3.14 63.33 -35.12
N CYS A 20 3.64 62.89 -36.28
CA CYS A 20 3.66 61.47 -36.61
C CYS A 20 4.62 60.70 -35.69
N LEU A 21 5.82 61.22 -35.39
CA LEU A 21 6.71 60.62 -34.41
C LEU A 21 6.07 60.52 -33.02
N HIS A 22 5.36 61.57 -32.58
CA HIS A 22 4.70 61.57 -31.28
C HIS A 22 3.56 60.54 -31.19
N VAL A 23 2.74 60.42 -32.24
CA VAL A 23 1.65 59.42 -32.32
C VAL A 23 2.24 58.01 -32.39
N CYS A 24 3.25 57.78 -33.23
CA CYS A 24 3.92 56.48 -33.33
C CYS A 24 4.51 56.05 -31.97
N MET A 25 5.23 56.94 -31.30
CA MET A 25 5.82 56.65 -29.99
C MET A 25 4.75 56.40 -28.93
N TYR A 26 3.67 57.20 -28.92
CA TYR A 26 2.59 57.03 -27.95
C TYR A 26 1.84 55.71 -28.16
N VAL A 27 1.50 55.36 -29.41
CA VAL A 27 0.81 54.10 -29.73
C VAL A 27 1.72 52.91 -29.44
N CYS A 28 2.99 52.95 -29.84
CA CYS A 28 3.93 51.86 -29.55
C CYS A 28 4.11 51.66 -28.04
N MET A 29 4.29 52.74 -27.28
CA MET A 29 4.45 52.64 -25.82
C MET A 29 3.18 52.14 -25.15
N TYR A 30 2.01 52.65 -25.55
CA TYR A 30 0.74 52.23 -24.97
C TYR A 30 0.43 50.76 -25.28
N VAL A 31 0.59 50.34 -26.54
CA VAL A 31 0.36 48.95 -26.95
C VAL A 31 1.37 48.02 -26.29
N CYS A 32 2.67 48.35 -26.29
CA CYS A 32 3.67 47.52 -25.62
C CYS A 32 3.39 47.40 -24.13
N MET A 33 3.09 48.51 -23.44
CA MET A 33 2.81 48.47 -22.00
C MET A 33 1.54 47.70 -21.70
N TYR A 34 0.46 47.92 -22.45
CA TYR A 34 -0.81 47.25 -22.22
C TYR A 34 -0.72 45.76 -22.53
N VAL A 35 -0.12 45.39 -23.68
CA VAL A 35 0.04 43.98 -24.07
C VAL A 35 1.00 43.28 -23.12
N CYS A 36 2.16 43.85 -22.80
CA CYS A 36 3.09 43.23 -21.86
C CYS A 36 2.46 43.07 -20.47
N MET A 37 1.81 44.10 -19.94
CA MET A 37 1.18 44.01 -18.61
C MET A 37 0.05 42.99 -18.60
N TYR A 38 -0.83 43.03 -19.61
CA TYR A 38 -1.98 42.12 -19.64
C TYR A 38 -1.55 40.68 -19.90
N VAL A 39 -0.66 40.44 -20.87
CA VAL A 39 -0.15 39.10 -21.18
C VAL A 39 0.66 38.55 -20.02
N CYS A 40 1.59 39.32 -19.45
CA CYS A 40 2.38 38.85 -18.31
C CYS A 40 1.49 38.57 -17.10
N MET A 41 0.59 39.47 -16.73
CA MET A 41 -0.29 39.25 -15.58
C MET A 41 -1.24 38.08 -15.81
N TYR A 42 -1.88 38.00 -16.98
CA TYR A 42 -2.85 36.94 -17.25
C TYR A 42 -2.17 35.58 -17.42
N VAL A 43 -1.08 35.49 -18.18
CA VAL A 43 -0.35 34.24 -18.37
C VAL A 43 0.31 33.80 -17.06
N CYS A 44 0.98 34.68 -16.33
CA CYS A 44 1.59 34.29 -15.04
C CYS A 44 0.51 33.87 -14.04
N MET A 45 -0.57 34.65 -13.87
CA MET A 45 -1.61 34.28 -12.89
C MET A 45 -2.33 33.00 -13.31
N TYR A 46 -2.72 32.86 -14.57
CA TYR A 46 -3.48 31.69 -15.02
C TYR A 46 -2.61 30.44 -15.06
N VAL A 47 -1.39 30.51 -15.62
CA VAL A 47 -0.49 29.35 -15.66
C VAL A 47 -0.02 28.97 -14.27
N CYS A 48 0.41 29.92 -13.42
CA CYS A 48 0.82 29.59 -12.06
C CYS A 48 -0.35 29.03 -11.26
N MET A 49 -1.52 29.67 -11.25
CA MET A 49 -2.66 29.17 -10.49
C MET A 49 -3.16 27.82 -11.02
N TYR A 50 -3.30 27.67 -12.34
CA TYR A 50 -3.82 26.43 -12.91
C TYR A 50 -2.81 25.29 -12.77
N VAL A 51 -1.53 25.50 -13.07
CA VAL A 51 -0.50 24.47 -12.91
C VAL A 51 -0.30 24.13 -11.44
N CYS A 52 -0.18 25.11 -10.54
CA CYS A 52 -0.04 24.81 -9.12
C CYS A 52 -1.28 24.08 -8.58
N MET A 53 -2.49 24.57 -8.85
CA MET A 53 -3.71 23.92 -8.34
C MET A 53 -3.89 22.53 -8.93
N TYR A 54 -3.71 22.37 -10.25
CA TYR A 54 -3.93 21.08 -10.91
C TYR A 54 -2.83 20.08 -10.54
N VAL A 55 -1.56 20.48 -10.56
CA VAL A 55 -0.46 19.59 -10.18
C VAL A 55 -0.53 19.26 -8.70
N CYS A 56 -0.72 20.22 -7.80
CA CYS A 56 -0.84 19.92 -6.38
C CYS A 56 -2.06 19.06 -6.08
N MET A 57 -3.24 19.39 -6.59
CA MET A 57 -4.45 18.60 -6.32
C MET A 57 -4.34 17.21 -6.95
N TYR A 58 -3.91 17.09 -8.20
CA TYR A 58 -3.84 15.81 -8.88
C TYR A 58 -2.73 14.93 -8.33
N VAL A 59 -1.52 15.46 -8.12
CA VAL A 59 -0.41 14.70 -7.55
C VAL A 59 -0.71 14.34 -6.10
N CYS A 60 -1.16 15.27 -5.25
CA CYS A 60 -1.48 14.93 -3.87
C CYS A 60 -2.64 13.94 -3.79
N MET A 61 -3.75 14.16 -4.49
CA MET A 61 -4.89 13.23 -4.43
C MET A 61 -4.52 11.87 -5.02
N TYR A 62 -3.89 11.83 -6.19
CA TYR A 62 -3.59 10.56 -6.85
C TYR A 62 -2.49 9.80 -6.12
N VAL A 63 -1.40 10.46 -5.72
CA VAL A 63 -0.32 9.79 -4.97
C VAL A 63 -0.81 9.39 -3.59
N CYS A 64 -1.47 10.26 -2.83
CA CYS A 64 -1.97 9.89 -1.51
C CYS A 64 -3.02 8.78 -1.60
N MET A 65 -4.02 8.89 -2.47
CA MET A 65 -5.07 7.86 -2.58
C MET A 65 -4.49 6.55 -3.10
N TYR A 66 -3.66 6.58 -4.14
CA TYR A 66 -3.13 5.35 -4.73
C TYR A 66 -2.11 4.69 -3.81
N VAL A 67 -1.17 5.44 -3.23
CA VAL A 67 -0.18 4.89 -2.30
C VAL A 67 -0.86 4.41 -1.03
N CYS A 68 -1.75 5.20 -0.41
CA CYS A 68 -2.43 4.75 0.80
C CYS A 68 -3.31 3.52 0.52
N MET A 69 -4.14 3.54 -0.53
CA MET A 69 -5.01 2.39 -0.83
C MET A 69 -4.21 1.16 -1.21
N TYR A 70 -3.19 1.29 -2.06
CA TYR A 70 -2.41 0.15 -2.52
C TYR A 70 -1.55 -0.42 -1.40
N VAL A 71 -0.85 0.43 -0.64
CA VAL A 71 -0.03 -0.01 0.50
C VAL A 71 -0.93 -0.60 1.59
N CYS A 72 -2.02 0.05 1.98
CA CYS A 72 -2.93 -0.49 2.99
C CYS A 72 -3.54 -1.82 2.53
N MET A 73 -4.07 -1.90 1.31
CA MET A 73 -4.69 -3.13 0.81
C MET A 73 -3.66 -4.25 0.67
N TYR A 74 -2.48 -3.97 0.10
CA TYR A 74 -1.46 -4.98 -0.09
C TYR A 74 -0.88 -5.45 1.24
N VAL A 75 -0.52 -4.54 2.14
CA VAL A 75 0.01 -4.89 3.46
C VAL A 75 -1.05 -5.64 4.27
N CYS A 76 -2.29 -5.15 4.34
CA CYS A 76 -3.36 -5.83 5.07
C CYS A 76 -3.63 -7.22 4.48
N MET A 77 -3.79 -7.35 3.16
CA MET A 77 -4.05 -8.64 2.53
C MET A 77 -2.89 -9.61 2.71
N TYR A 78 -1.65 -9.14 2.48
CA TYR A 78 -0.47 -9.99 2.59
C TYR A 78 -0.25 -10.41 4.04
N VAL A 79 -0.25 -9.48 5.00
CA VAL A 79 -0.08 -9.78 6.42
C VAL A 79 -1.20 -10.67 6.92
N CYS A 80 -2.47 -10.36 6.65
CA CYS A 80 -3.59 -11.20 7.09
C CYS A 80 -3.50 -12.60 6.47
N MET A 81 -3.28 -12.73 5.15
CA MET A 81 -3.20 -14.03 4.50
C MET A 81 -2.00 -14.84 5.00
N TYR A 82 -0.82 -14.22 5.10
CA TYR A 82 0.40 -14.90 5.53
C TYR A 82 0.30 -15.31 7.00
N VAL A 83 -0.10 -14.39 7.88
CA VAL A 83 -0.26 -14.68 9.31
C VAL A 83 -1.36 -15.73 9.53
N CYS A 84 -2.54 -15.56 8.94
CA CYS A 84 -3.61 -16.55 9.09
C CYS A 84 -3.20 -17.91 8.53
N MET A 85 -2.62 -17.98 7.32
CA MET A 85 -2.21 -19.26 6.74
C MET A 85 -1.09 -19.90 7.54
N TYR A 86 -0.03 -19.16 7.88
CA TYR A 86 1.06 -19.73 8.66
C TYR A 86 0.62 -20.14 10.05
N VAL A 87 -0.05 -19.25 10.80
CA VAL A 87 -0.48 -19.56 12.16
C VAL A 87 -1.50 -20.70 12.17
N CYS A 88 -2.52 -20.67 11.30
CA CYS A 88 -3.49 -21.75 11.25
C CYS A 88 -2.85 -23.07 10.83
N MET A 89 -1.99 -23.08 9.81
CA MET A 89 -1.32 -24.30 9.36
C MET A 89 -0.35 -24.83 10.42
N TYR A 90 0.48 -23.97 11.03
CA TYR A 90 1.42 -24.40 12.06
C TYR A 90 0.68 -24.88 13.30
N VAL A 91 -0.28 -24.12 13.81
CA VAL A 91 -1.02 -24.51 15.01
C VAL A 91 -1.81 -25.79 14.75
N PHE A 92 -2.50 -25.91 13.62
CA PHE A 92 -3.26 -27.12 13.30
C PHE A 92 -2.34 -28.32 13.08
N MET A 93 -1.31 -28.21 12.26
CA MET A 93 -0.39 -29.31 12.02
C MET A 93 0.35 -29.72 13.28
N TYR A 94 0.91 -28.76 14.03
CA TYR A 94 1.72 -29.07 15.20
C TYR A 94 0.83 -29.53 16.35
N VAL A 95 -0.20 -28.76 16.73
CA VAL A 95 -1.04 -29.13 17.88
C VAL A 95 -1.87 -30.35 17.56
N CYS A 96 -2.60 -30.39 16.45
CA CYS A 96 -3.47 -31.53 16.17
C CYS A 96 -2.63 -32.77 15.87
N MET A 97 -1.65 -32.74 14.97
CA MET A 97 -0.94 -33.99 14.64
C MET A 97 -0.06 -34.45 15.79
N TYR A 98 0.69 -33.56 16.44
CA TYR A 98 1.60 -33.97 17.52
C TYR A 98 0.83 -34.42 18.75
N VAL A 99 -0.16 -33.64 19.22
CA VAL A 99 -0.92 -34.00 20.42
C VAL A 99 -1.75 -35.25 20.17
N CYS A 100 -2.44 -35.36 19.03
CA CYS A 100 -3.24 -36.55 18.72
C CYS A 100 -2.35 -37.80 18.63
N MET A 101 -1.23 -37.73 17.91
CA MET A 101 -0.32 -38.88 17.74
C MET A 101 0.34 -39.26 19.06
N HIS A 102 0.82 -38.28 19.82
CA HIS A 102 1.50 -38.57 21.08
C HIS A 102 0.52 -39.09 22.14
N ALA A 103 -0.67 -38.51 22.24
CA ALA A 103 -1.72 -38.97 23.14
C ALA A 103 -2.20 -40.37 22.75
N CYS A 104 -2.48 -40.63 21.46
CA CYS A 104 -2.95 -41.95 21.04
C CYS A 104 -1.89 -43.03 21.28
N MET A 105 -0.61 -42.77 20.98
CA MET A 105 0.47 -43.70 21.25
C MET A 105 0.61 -43.98 22.75
N HIS A 106 0.53 -42.94 23.59
CA HIS A 106 0.64 -43.11 25.05
C HIS A 106 -0.51 -43.92 25.63
N VAL A 107 -1.75 -43.64 25.18
CA VAL A 107 -2.95 -44.36 25.60
C VAL A 107 -2.90 -45.82 25.14
N CYS A 108 -2.54 -46.07 23.88
CA CYS A 108 -2.42 -47.42 23.33
C CYS A 108 -1.36 -48.24 24.09
N MET A 109 -0.18 -47.67 24.35
CA MET A 109 0.88 -48.34 25.11
C MET A 109 0.45 -48.65 26.55
N TYR A 110 -0.21 -47.70 27.21
CA TYR A 110 -0.70 -47.89 28.58
C TYR A 110 -1.74 -49.02 28.65
N ILE A 111 -2.70 -49.03 27.72
CA ILE A 111 -3.71 -50.10 27.63
C ILE A 111 -3.05 -51.45 27.38
N TYR A 112 -2.09 -51.52 26.45
CA TYR A 112 -1.38 -52.75 26.13
C TYR A 112 -0.65 -53.33 27.35
N ILE A 113 0.11 -52.49 28.06
CA ILE A 113 0.84 -52.91 29.27
C ILE A 113 -0.14 -53.39 30.35
N TYR A 114 -1.25 -52.68 30.55
CA TYR A 114 -2.25 -53.04 31.55
C TYR A 114 -2.90 -54.39 31.25
N ILE A 115 -3.29 -54.64 29.98
CA ILE A 115 -3.82 -55.93 29.53
C ILE A 115 -2.78 -57.03 29.72
N TYR A 116 -1.52 -56.78 29.38
CA TYR A 116 -0.43 -57.74 29.52
C TYR A 116 -0.19 -58.14 30.99
N ILE A 117 -0.24 -57.17 31.92
CA ILE A 117 -0.14 -57.45 33.36
C ILE A 117 -1.32 -58.30 33.83
N ILE A 118 -2.55 -57.97 33.42
CA ILE A 118 -3.74 -58.78 33.76
C ILE A 118 -3.60 -60.20 33.23
N TYR A 119 -3.13 -60.36 31.99
CA TYR A 119 -2.91 -61.67 31.39
C TYR A 119 -1.90 -62.51 32.20
N ILE A 120 -0.77 -61.91 32.60
CA ILE A 120 0.21 -62.58 33.46
C ILE A 120 -0.43 -62.97 34.80
N TYR A 121 -1.17 -62.06 35.43
CA TYR A 121 -1.81 -62.33 36.71
C TYR A 121 -2.78 -63.52 36.63
N ILE A 122 -3.65 -63.53 35.62
CA ILE A 122 -4.58 -64.65 35.37
C ILE A 122 -3.80 -65.94 35.13
N TYR A 123 -2.79 -65.92 34.25
CA TYR A 123 -1.98 -67.10 33.95
C TYR A 123 -1.32 -67.65 35.21
N THR A 124 -0.72 -66.79 36.05
CA THR A 124 -0.11 -67.23 37.31
C THR A 124 -1.12 -67.81 38.29
N TYR A 125 -2.32 -67.23 38.39
CA TYR A 125 -3.39 -67.74 39.25
C TYR A 125 -3.89 -69.11 38.80
N GLU A 126 -4.12 -69.28 37.50
CA GLU A 126 -4.49 -70.57 36.90
C GLU A 126 -3.38 -71.63 37.10
N CYS A 127 -2.11 -71.25 36.94
CA CYS A 127 -1.01 -72.18 37.21
C CYS A 127 -0.98 -72.62 38.68
N VAL A 128 -1.15 -71.68 39.62
CA VAL A 128 -1.14 -71.98 41.06
C VAL A 128 -2.34 -72.84 41.44
N SER A 129 -3.54 -72.54 40.93
CA SER A 129 -4.76 -73.29 41.24
C SER A 129 -4.66 -74.75 40.78
N VAL A 130 -4.16 -74.98 39.56
CA VAL A 130 -3.93 -76.34 39.01
C VAL A 130 -2.88 -77.09 39.84
N CYS A 131 -1.78 -76.43 40.21
CA CYS A 131 -0.74 -77.04 41.05
C CYS A 131 -1.28 -77.49 42.41
N VAL A 132 -2.08 -76.66 43.08
CA VAL A 132 -2.68 -77.01 44.38
C VAL A 132 -3.68 -78.17 44.24
N LEU A 133 -4.48 -78.16 43.17
CA LEU A 133 -5.46 -79.21 42.91
C LEU A 133 -4.77 -80.57 42.63
N TYR A 134 -3.66 -80.56 41.90
CA TYR A 134 -2.84 -81.75 41.68
C TYR A 134 -2.25 -82.30 42.98
N MET A 135 -1.68 -81.44 43.83
CA MET A 135 -1.16 -81.82 45.14
C MET A 135 -2.24 -82.42 46.04
N HIS A 136 -3.46 -81.85 46.00
CA HIS A 136 -4.61 -82.39 46.74
C HIS A 136 -4.95 -83.79 46.22
N VAL A 137 -5.15 -83.99 44.92
CA VAL A 137 -5.48 -85.31 44.35
C VAL A 137 -4.41 -86.37 44.66
N CYS A 138 -3.11 -86.04 44.62
CA CYS A 138 -2.04 -86.99 44.97
C CYS A 138 -1.99 -87.37 46.45
N SER A 139 -2.68 -86.63 47.33
CA SER A 139 -2.72 -86.92 48.77
C SER A 139 -3.93 -87.77 49.22
N TYR A 140 -4.86 -88.07 48.31
CA TYR A 140 -5.98 -89.02 48.50
C TYR A 140 -5.71 -90.32 47.74
#